data_AF-A0A2P7S133-F1
#
_entry.id   AF-A0A2P7S133-F1
#
_cell.length_a   1.000
_cell.length_b   1.000
_cell.length_c   1.000
_cell.angle_alpha   90.00
_cell.angle_beta   90.00
_cell.angle_gamma   90.00
#
_symmetry.space_group_name_H-M   'P 1'
#
loop_
_entity.id
_entity.type
_entity.pdbx_description
1 polymer ?
#
loop_
_entity_poly.entity_id
_entity_poly.type
_entity_poly.pdbx_seq_one_letter_code
_entity_poly.pdbx_strand_id
1 'polypeptide(L)' 'MDRSESRPASRYLTNEEAAAYLKLSPHTLNKKRVIGGGPKFRKLGSRVVYAIDDLESWIEARSCDTTSDPRYAQAR' A
#
# COMPACT_ATOMS: atom_id res chain seq x y z
N MET A 1 -2.99 -18.84 27.52
CA MET A 1 -2.12 -18.41 26.41
C MET A 1 -3.02 -18.32 25.19
N ASP A 2 -3.60 -17.16 24.95
CA ASP A 2 -4.44 -16.92 23.76
C ASP A 2 -3.64 -16.01 22.83
N ARG A 3 -3.08 -16.59 21.77
CA ARG A 3 -2.60 -15.83 20.62
C ARG A 3 -3.30 -16.38 19.39
N SER A 4 -4.63 -16.44 19.48
CA SER A 4 -5.50 -16.67 18.34
C SER A 4 -5.66 -15.35 17.60
N GLU A 5 -4.58 -14.86 16.98
CA GLU A 5 -4.68 -13.79 16.00
C GLU A 5 -5.31 -14.39 14.74
N SER A 6 -6.62 -14.55 14.82
CA SER A 6 -7.50 -14.90 13.72
C SER A 6 -7.39 -13.78 12.69
N ARG A 7 -6.39 -13.87 11.81
CA ARG A 7 -6.12 -12.91 10.73
C ARG A 7 -7.42 -12.74 9.95
N PRO A 8 -8.11 -11.59 10.06
CA PRO A 8 -9.44 -11.49 9.50
C PRO A 8 -9.34 -11.50 7.98
N ALA A 9 -10.09 -12.44 7.40
CA ALA A 9 -10.66 -12.44 6.05
C ALA A 9 -10.17 -11.29 5.15
N SER A 10 -9.21 -11.61 4.27
CA SER A 10 -8.75 -10.86 3.09
C SER A 10 -9.55 -9.58 2.80
N ARG A 11 -9.23 -8.50 3.51
CA ARG A 11 -9.82 -7.17 3.30
C ARG A 11 -9.12 -6.55 2.09
N TYR A 12 -9.66 -6.83 0.91
CA TYR A 12 -9.20 -6.21 -0.32
C TYR A 12 -9.77 -4.79 -0.38
N LEU A 13 -8.89 -3.80 -0.49
CA LEU A 13 -9.22 -2.39 -0.66
C LEU A 13 -9.17 -2.01 -2.13
N THR A 14 -10.08 -1.16 -2.56
CA THR A 14 -10.00 -0.53 -3.88
C THR A 14 -8.83 0.46 -3.95
N ASN A 15 -8.52 0.95 -5.14
CA ASN A 15 -7.47 1.98 -5.31
C ASN A 15 -7.73 3.23 -4.44
N GLU A 16 -8.98 3.64 -4.29
CA GLU A 16 -9.36 4.81 -3.49
C GLU A 16 -9.20 4.54 -2.00
N GLU A 17 -9.66 3.37 -1.53
CA GLU A 17 -9.52 2.96 -0.14
C GLU A 17 -8.05 2.73 0.24
N ALA A 18 -7.27 2.10 -0.63
CA ALA A 18 -5.83 1.91 -0.44
C ALA A 18 -5.09 3.26 -0.39
N ALA A 19 -5.49 4.22 -1.22
CA ALA A 19 -4.94 5.56 -1.17
C ALA A 19 -5.31 6.27 0.15
N ALA A 20 -6.56 6.17 0.59
CA ALA A 20 -7.02 6.70 1.88
C ALA A 20 -6.27 6.06 3.06
N TYR A 21 -6.05 4.74 3.02
CA TYR A 21 -5.30 3.99 4.03
C TYR A 21 -3.86 4.46 4.14
N LEU A 22 -3.19 4.68 2.99
CA LEU A 22 -1.83 5.21 2.93
C LEU A 22 -1.74 6.73 3.14
N LYS A 23 -2.88 7.43 3.33
CA LYS A 23 -2.99 8.89 3.33
C LYS A 23 -2.37 9.56 2.09
N LEU A 24 -2.50 8.89 0.94
CA LEU A 24 -2.05 9.38 -0.36
C LEU A 24 -3.25 9.71 -1.25
N SER A 25 -3.03 10.53 -2.27
CA SER A 25 -4.05 10.74 -3.31
C SER A 25 -4.18 9.50 -4.20
N PRO A 26 -5.41 9.14 -4.64
CA PRO A 26 -5.61 8.01 -5.54
C PRO A 26 -4.85 8.15 -6.87
N HIS A 27 -4.64 9.38 -7.32
CA HIS A 27 -3.79 9.70 -8.47
C HIS A 27 -2.31 9.34 -8.24
N THR A 28 -1.79 9.61 -7.04
CA THR A 28 -0.42 9.22 -6.63
C THR A 28 -0.27 7.71 -6.58
N LEU A 29 -1.27 6.98 -6.08
CA LEU A 29 -1.26 5.52 -6.10
C LEU A 29 -1.25 4.96 -7.54
N ASN A 30 -2.05 5.56 -8.43
CA ASN A 30 -2.10 5.18 -9.84
C ASN A 30 -0.77 5.48 -10.56
N LYS A 31 -0.18 6.67 -10.32
CA LYS A 31 1.16 7.03 -10.81
C LYS A 31 2.21 6.01 -10.35
N LYS A 32 2.19 5.61 -9.08
CA LYS A 32 3.08 4.56 -8.53
C LYS A 32 2.84 3.18 -9.14
N ARG A 33 1.62 2.89 -9.58
CA ARG A 33 1.31 1.66 -10.31
C ARG A 33 1.97 1.62 -11.69
N VAL A 34 2.05 2.76 -12.37
CA VAL A 34 2.62 2.89 -13.71
C VAL A 34 4.14 2.99 -13.68
N ILE A 35 4.69 3.83 -12.79
CA ILE A 35 6.14 4.07 -12.69
C ILE A 35 6.86 2.91 -11.99
N GLY A 36 6.13 2.12 -11.18
CA GLY A 36 6.71 1.11 -10.29
C GLY A 36 7.06 1.70 -8.91
N GLY A 37 7.12 0.83 -7.89
CA GLY A 37 7.36 1.24 -6.50
C GLY A 37 6.11 1.58 -5.68
N GLY A 38 4.95 1.06 -6.10
CA GLY A 38 3.72 1.01 -5.32
C GLY A 38 3.50 -0.35 -4.62
N PRO A 39 2.52 -0.44 -3.72
CA PRO A 39 2.12 -1.69 -3.07
C PRO A 39 1.64 -2.72 -4.10
N LYS A 40 1.75 -4.01 -3.76
CA LYS A 40 1.29 -5.09 -4.64
C LYS A 40 -0.22 -4.94 -4.88
N PHE A 41 -0.59 -4.89 -6.14
CA PHE A 41 -1.98 -4.86 -6.57
C PHE A 41 -2.38 -6.21 -7.15
N ARG A 42 -3.64 -6.60 -6.92
CA ARG A 42 -4.27 -7.77 -7.51
C ARG A 42 -5.35 -7.30 -8.46
N LYS A 43 -5.37 -7.87 -9.66
CA LYS A 43 -6.39 -7.58 -10.67
C LYS A 43 -7.50 -8.62 -10.56
N LEU A 44 -8.66 -8.21 -10.05
CA LEU A 44 -9.87 -9.03 -10.03
C LEU A 44 -10.77 -8.58 -11.20
N GLY A 45 -10.60 -9.23 -12.35
CA GLY A 45 -11.30 -8.89 -13.58
C GLY A 45 -11.01 -7.45 -14.03
N SER A 46 -12.04 -6.60 -14.05
CA SER A 46 -11.92 -5.18 -14.41
C SER A 46 -11.46 -4.29 -13.25
N ARG A 47 -11.40 -4.81 -12.02
CA ARG A 47 -11.07 -4.02 -10.82
C ARG A 47 -9.67 -4.34 -10.33
N VAL A 48 -9.04 -3.33 -9.77
CA VAL A 48 -7.71 -3.43 -9.15
C VAL A 48 -7.92 -3.24 -7.66
N VAL A 49 -7.47 -4.23 -6.88
CA VAL A 49 -7.59 -4.22 -5.43
C VAL A 49 -6.24 -4.46 -4.79
N TYR A 50 -6.09 -3.98 -3.56
CA TYR A 50 -4.90 -4.10 -2.74
C TYR A 50 -5.28 -4.87 -1.48
N ALA A 51 -4.51 -5.89 -1.10
CA ALA A 51 -4.72 -6.46 0.22
C ALA A 51 -4.13 -5.51 1.27
N ILE A 52 -4.79 -5.39 2.43
CA ILE A 52 -4.23 -4.61 3.54
C ILE A 52 -2.83 -5.12 3.91
N ASP A 53 -2.62 -6.44 3.97
CA ASP A 53 -1.30 -7.03 4.28
C ASP A 53 -0.21 -6.61 3.26
N ASP A 54 -0.56 -6.50 1.97
CA ASP A 54 0.35 -5.99 0.95
C ASP A 54 0.64 -4.48 1.12
N LEU A 55 -0.35 -3.71 1.61
CA LEU A 55 -0.18 -2.28 1.91
C LEU A 55 0.72 -2.09 3.14
N GLU A 56 0.47 -2.83 4.21
CA GLU A 56 1.26 -2.80 5.44
C GLU A 56 2.70 -3.23 5.17
N SER A 57 2.90 -4.37 4.51
CA SER A 57 4.24 -4.84 4.12
C SER A 57 4.97 -3.83 3.24
N TRP A 58 4.23 -3.10 2.38
CA TRP A 58 4.80 -2.03 1.56
C TRP A 58 5.18 -0.79 2.38
N ILE A 59 4.38 -0.41 3.38
CA ILE A 59 4.72 0.65 4.34
C ILE A 59 5.97 0.23 5.10
N GLU A 60 5.99 -0.96 5.69
CA GLU A 60 7.12 -1.48 6.48
C GLU A 60 8.40 -1.55 5.64
N ALA A 61 8.33 -2.05 4.40
CA ALA A 61 9.46 -2.07 3.48
C ALA A 61 9.98 -0.68 3.09
N ARG A 62 9.17 0.37 3.29
CA ARG A 62 9.50 1.77 2.98
C ARG A 62 9.62 2.64 4.24
N SER A 63 9.44 2.07 5.43
CA SER A 63 9.68 2.72 6.70
C SER A 63 11.19 2.92 6.84
N CYS A 64 11.68 4.07 6.40
CA CYS A 64 13.01 4.54 6.74
C CYS A 64 12.94 5.13 8.16
N ASP A 65 13.68 4.54 9.09
CA ASP A 65 13.80 4.98 10.49
C ASP A 65 14.40 6.40 10.62
N THR A 66 14.92 6.96 9.54
CA THR A 66 15.64 8.24 9.54
C THR A 66 15.07 9.21 8.50
N THR A 67 14.79 10.44 8.94
CA THR A 67 14.36 11.61 8.17
C THR A 67 15.37 12.11 7.12
N SER A 68 16.48 11.39 6.91
CA SER A 68 17.54 11.69 5.95
C SER A 68 17.64 10.64 4.83
N ASP A 69 16.54 9.97 4.47
CA ASP A 69 16.55 9.10 3.30
C ASP A 69 16.36 9.93 2.00
N PRO A 70 17.33 9.92 1.07
CA PRO A 70 17.26 10.66 -0.19
C PRO A 70 16.10 10.21 -1.11
N ARG A 71 15.38 9.13 -0.77
CA ARG A 71 14.14 8.73 -1.44
C ARG A 71 12.95 9.66 -1.19
N TYR A 72 13.05 10.59 -0.24
CA TYR A 72 12.01 11.61 -0.01
C TYR A 72 11.99 12.70 -1.11
N ALA A 73 13.08 12.89 -1.84
CA ALA A 73 13.25 13.99 -2.80
C ALA A 73 12.55 13.79 -4.16
N GLN A 74 11.96 12.63 -4.44
CA GLN A 74 11.35 12.34 -5.77
C GLN A 74 9.82 12.47 -5.80
N ALA A 75 9.23 13.04 -4.76
CA ALA A 75 7.79 13.32 -4.69
C ALA A 75 7.46 14.80 -4.98
N ARG A 76 8.09 15.39 -6.00
CA ARG A 76 7.70 16.71 -6.54
C ARG A 76 7.09 16.58 -7.93
#